data_AF-A0A7K0U185-F1
#
_entry.id   AF-A0A7K0U185-F1
#
_cell.length_a   1.000
_cell.length_b   1.000
_cell.length_c   1.000
_cell.angle_alpha   90.00
_cell.angle_beta   90.00
_cell.angle_gamma   90.00
#
_symmetry.space_group_name_H-M   'P 1'
#
loop_
_entity.id
_entity.type
_entity.pdbx_description
1 polymer ?
#
loop_
_entity_poly.entity_id
_entity_poly.type
_entity_poly.pdbx_seq_one_letter_code
_entity_poly.pdbx_strand_id
1 'polypeptide(L)'
;MSTTIAQWLQGLKHEGERSPYDAAELHDAAREAVRGVPEDRLPLRLDKHRIELLNSCPRRAVAEAAADFDPTNELFLIGRLVERAARIHLWGRYPTGDTEAVRAALLEHHVARNESLPELDDDVWHTITLRADRFARSWGEPKHQVEVHVGEQLIVPLAPSASGVPGVVLKGITDISLGTHVAQSPHRPRAILELKSGRTPWNPFNETSWYQFLVAAADGFAPHRVGVWAAAPDHDSPHGELVDTPVNPGSIATATRWVCDALLLVGDLASGAKPEERPSALCRSCPDRHRCPSAHVGLALPGGDAPTDAFAFDEEDLDAEA
;
A
#
# COMPACT_ATOMS: atom_id res chain seq x y z
N MET A 1 -21.71 -2.11 14.86
CA MET A 1 -21.53 -0.65 14.75
C MET A 1 -20.17 -0.43 14.11
N SER A 2 -20.12 0.22 12.95
CA SER A 2 -18.86 0.52 12.24
C SER A 2 -18.13 1.68 12.93
N THR A 3 -16.87 1.50 13.27
CA THR A 3 -16.01 2.58 13.81
C THR A 3 -15.70 3.58 12.70
N THR A 4 -15.97 4.87 12.93
CA THR A 4 -15.56 5.95 12.01
C THR A 4 -14.09 6.31 12.20
N ILE A 5 -13.46 6.92 11.19
CA ILE A 5 -12.11 7.46 11.32
C ILE A 5 -12.06 8.49 12.46
N ALA A 6 -13.07 9.36 12.56
CA ALA A 6 -13.17 10.32 13.65
C ALA A 6 -13.12 9.68 15.05
N GLN A 7 -13.82 8.58 15.27
CA GLN A 7 -13.81 7.82 16.54
C GLN A 7 -12.46 7.14 16.76
N TRP A 8 -11.89 6.54 15.72
CA TRP A 8 -10.58 5.88 15.78
C TRP A 8 -9.46 6.83 16.22
N LEU A 9 -9.56 8.11 15.87
CA LEU A 9 -8.59 9.15 16.29
C LEU A 9 -8.73 9.60 17.75
N GLN A 10 -9.82 9.29 18.47
CA GLN A 10 -10.01 9.76 19.86
C GLN A 10 -9.06 9.11 20.88
N GLY A 11 -8.23 8.14 20.47
CA GLY A 11 -7.29 7.43 21.32
C GLY A 11 -5.82 7.58 20.93
N LEU A 12 -5.46 8.61 20.16
CA LEU A 12 -4.05 8.88 19.85
C LEU A 12 -3.31 9.33 21.11
N LYS A 13 -2.29 8.58 21.53
CA LYS A 13 -1.41 8.96 22.64
C LYS A 13 -0.41 10.03 22.17
N HIS A 14 0.10 10.81 23.11
CA HIS A 14 1.11 11.84 22.86
C HIS A 14 2.55 11.31 22.84
N GLU A 15 2.77 10.05 23.24
CA GLU A 15 4.09 9.43 23.32
C GLU A 15 4.14 8.17 22.46
N GLY A 16 5.19 8.06 21.64
CA GLY A 16 5.47 6.87 20.83
C GLY A 16 6.28 5.86 21.62
N GLU A 17 6.06 4.57 21.33
CA GLU A 17 6.87 3.49 21.89
C GLU A 17 8.09 3.24 21.00
N ARG A 18 9.28 3.06 21.60
CA ARG A 18 10.47 2.67 20.84
C ARG A 18 10.19 1.35 20.15
N SER A 19 10.51 1.28 18.86
CA SER A 19 10.23 0.07 18.11
C SER A 19 11.23 -1.04 18.47
N PRO A 20 10.77 -2.29 18.62
CA PRO A 20 11.62 -3.43 18.89
C PRO A 20 12.21 -4.05 17.61
N TYR A 21 12.19 -3.36 16.46
CA TYR A 21 12.77 -3.91 15.24
C TYR A 21 14.29 -4.11 15.39
N ASP A 22 14.80 -5.23 14.91
CA ASP A 22 16.23 -5.53 14.93
C ASP A 22 16.92 -4.76 13.79
N ALA A 23 17.41 -3.56 14.11
CA ALA A 23 18.15 -2.75 13.16
C ALA A 23 19.44 -3.44 12.70
N ALA A 24 20.09 -4.23 13.56
CA ALA A 24 21.34 -4.91 13.22
C ALA A 24 21.09 -5.98 12.14
N GLU A 25 20.08 -6.82 12.34
CA GLU A 25 19.67 -7.85 11.36
C GLU A 25 19.34 -7.22 10.00
N LEU A 26 18.54 -6.15 9.98
CA LEU A 26 18.18 -5.46 8.74
C LEU A 26 19.41 -4.88 8.01
N HIS A 27 20.33 -4.25 8.76
CA HIS A 27 21.55 -3.71 8.20
C HIS A 27 22.53 -4.79 7.73
N ASP A 28 22.58 -5.95 8.40
CA ASP A 28 23.37 -7.09 7.97
C ASP A 28 22.84 -7.71 6.68
N ALA A 29 21.53 -7.93 6.59
CA ALA A 29 20.89 -8.41 5.36
C ALA A 29 21.10 -7.44 4.20
N ALA A 30 20.98 -6.13 4.43
CA ALA A 30 21.26 -5.12 3.40
C ALA A 30 22.74 -5.11 2.97
N ARG A 31 23.69 -5.31 3.90
CA ARG A 31 25.12 -5.42 3.57
C ARG A 31 25.42 -6.67 2.75
N GLU A 32 24.78 -7.78 3.07
CA GLU A 32 24.91 -9.02 2.29
C GLU A 32 24.31 -8.84 0.90
N ALA A 33 23.11 -8.27 0.79
CA ALA A 33 22.41 -8.05 -0.48
C ALA A 33 23.22 -7.24 -1.50
N VAL A 34 24.03 -6.29 -1.04
CA VAL A 34 24.87 -5.46 -1.94
C VAL A 34 26.25 -6.06 -2.20
N ARG A 35 26.60 -7.18 -1.55
CA ARG A 35 27.88 -7.84 -1.75
C ARG A 35 27.95 -8.41 -3.17
N GLY A 36 28.89 -7.92 -3.96
CA GLY A 36 29.08 -8.37 -5.35
C GLY A 36 28.17 -7.68 -6.37
N VAL A 37 27.31 -6.77 -5.93
CA VAL A 37 26.51 -5.92 -6.82
C VAL A 37 27.42 -4.79 -7.38
N PRO A 38 27.48 -4.59 -8.71
CA PRO A 38 28.21 -3.48 -9.32
C PRO A 38 27.76 -2.11 -8.79
N GLU A 39 28.70 -1.18 -8.58
CA GLU A 39 28.41 0.13 -7.98
C GLU A 39 27.45 0.98 -8.84
N ASP A 40 27.48 0.83 -10.17
CA ASP A 40 26.57 1.48 -11.11
C ASP A 40 25.12 0.96 -11.04
N ARG A 41 24.88 -0.15 -10.31
CA ARG A 41 23.55 -0.70 -10.03
C ARG A 41 23.03 -0.36 -8.64
N LEU A 42 23.78 0.40 -7.84
CA LEU A 42 23.38 0.83 -6.51
C LEU A 42 22.76 2.24 -6.53
N PRO A 43 21.87 2.58 -5.56
CA PRO A 43 21.26 1.68 -4.58
C PRO A 43 20.25 0.71 -5.20
N LEU A 44 20.13 -0.47 -4.60
CA LEU A 44 18.96 -1.33 -4.78
C LEU A 44 17.74 -0.63 -4.16
N ARG A 45 16.70 -0.40 -4.95
CA ARG A 45 15.49 0.30 -4.50
C ARG A 45 14.35 -0.69 -4.35
N LEU A 46 13.79 -0.75 -3.16
CA LEU A 46 12.69 -1.66 -2.83
C LEU A 46 11.53 -0.86 -2.25
N ASP A 47 10.35 -1.04 -2.85
CA ASP A 47 9.07 -0.63 -2.28
C ASP A 47 8.27 -1.84 -1.79
N LYS A 48 7.12 -1.57 -1.15
CA LYS A 48 6.20 -2.60 -0.64
C LYS A 48 5.90 -3.66 -1.72
N HIS A 49 5.46 -3.20 -2.90
CA HIS A 49 5.05 -4.06 -4.01
C HIS A 49 6.21 -4.95 -4.47
N ARG A 50 7.42 -4.39 -4.58
CA ARG A 50 8.62 -5.14 -4.95
C ARG A 50 8.96 -6.23 -3.95
N ILE A 51 8.86 -5.93 -2.66
CA ILE A 51 9.14 -6.88 -1.57
C ILE A 51 8.11 -8.02 -1.58
N GLU A 52 6.82 -7.69 -1.73
CA GLU A 52 5.74 -8.67 -1.86
C GLU A 52 5.95 -9.60 -3.06
N LEU A 53 6.33 -9.04 -4.21
CA LEU A 53 6.62 -9.82 -5.41
C LEU A 53 7.86 -10.71 -5.25
N LEU A 54 8.95 -10.22 -4.66
CA LEU A 54 10.16 -11.02 -4.44
C LEU A 54 9.86 -12.23 -3.54
N ASN A 55 9.12 -12.02 -2.46
CA ASN A 55 8.74 -13.09 -1.54
C ASN A 55 7.71 -14.05 -2.15
N SER A 56 6.83 -13.56 -3.02
CA SER A 56 5.82 -14.40 -3.69
C SER A 56 6.39 -15.18 -4.86
N CYS A 57 7.09 -14.53 -5.78
CA CYS A 57 7.69 -15.10 -6.99
C CYS A 57 8.76 -14.16 -7.59
N PRO A 58 10.07 -14.42 -7.35
CA PRO A 58 11.17 -13.61 -7.88
C PRO A 58 11.12 -13.42 -9.40
N ARG A 59 10.68 -14.44 -10.16
CA ARG A 59 10.51 -14.31 -11.62
C ARG A 59 9.48 -13.26 -12.00
N ARG A 60 8.35 -13.21 -11.30
CA ARG A 60 7.33 -12.18 -11.54
C ARG A 60 7.88 -10.80 -11.21
N ALA A 61 8.63 -10.66 -10.12
CA ALA A 61 9.30 -9.40 -9.79
C ALA A 61 10.18 -8.93 -10.95
N VAL A 62 11.09 -9.77 -11.45
CA VAL A 62 11.95 -9.43 -12.59
C VAL A 62 11.14 -9.07 -13.83
N ALA A 63 10.11 -9.85 -14.15
CA ALA A 63 9.25 -9.61 -15.31
C ALA A 63 8.53 -8.25 -15.24
N GLU A 64 7.95 -7.89 -14.09
CA GLU A 64 7.30 -6.59 -13.92
C GLU A 64 8.28 -5.41 -13.98
N ALA A 65 9.52 -5.58 -13.47
CA ALA A 65 10.55 -4.55 -13.61
C ALA A 65 10.98 -4.32 -15.06
N ALA A 66 10.96 -5.37 -15.88
CA ALA A 66 11.43 -5.32 -17.27
C ALA A 66 10.34 -4.87 -18.27
N ALA A 67 9.07 -5.12 -17.97
CA ALA A 67 8.00 -5.08 -18.96
C ALA A 67 7.33 -3.70 -19.17
N ASP A 68 7.82 -2.62 -18.56
CA ASP A 68 7.06 -1.36 -18.42
C ASP A 68 5.58 -1.67 -18.09
N PHE A 69 5.41 -2.62 -17.16
CA PHE A 69 4.13 -3.28 -16.94
C PHE A 69 3.18 -2.26 -16.32
N ASP A 70 2.13 -1.92 -17.05
CA ASP A 70 1.04 -1.13 -16.53
C ASP A 70 -0.07 -2.07 -16.00
N PRO A 71 -0.23 -2.23 -14.68
CA PRO A 71 -1.33 -3.01 -14.11
C PRO A 71 -2.67 -2.28 -14.21
N THR A 72 -2.73 -1.10 -14.86
CA THR A 72 -3.94 -0.29 -14.95
C THR A 72 -5.04 -1.03 -15.69
N ASN A 73 -6.00 -1.52 -14.92
CA ASN A 73 -7.34 -1.86 -15.39
C ASN A 73 -8.35 -0.85 -14.81
N GLU A 74 -9.61 -0.97 -15.20
CA GLU A 74 -10.68 -0.09 -14.74
C GLU A 74 -10.82 -0.04 -13.21
N LEU A 75 -10.75 -1.20 -12.52
CA LEU A 75 -10.81 -1.23 -11.06
C LEU A 75 -9.64 -0.49 -10.40
N PHE A 76 -8.45 -0.58 -10.99
CA PHE A 76 -7.28 0.16 -10.54
C PHE A 76 -7.46 1.67 -10.75
N LEU A 77 -8.07 2.08 -11.87
CA LEU A 77 -8.43 3.48 -12.12
C LEU A 77 -9.45 3.99 -11.10
N ILE A 78 -10.53 3.25 -10.86
CA ILE A 78 -11.52 3.54 -9.83
C ILE A 78 -10.83 3.70 -8.48
N GLY A 79 -9.91 2.79 -8.13
CA GLY A 79 -9.16 2.86 -6.88
C GLY A 79 -8.36 4.14 -6.73
N ARG A 80 -7.57 4.50 -7.73
CA ARG A 80 -6.78 5.74 -7.74
C ARG A 80 -7.65 6.98 -7.65
N LEU A 81 -8.79 7.01 -8.34
CA LEU A 81 -9.69 8.17 -8.33
C LEU A 81 -10.42 8.32 -6.99
N VAL A 82 -10.83 7.22 -6.36
CA VAL A 82 -11.43 7.24 -5.01
C VAL A 82 -10.41 7.72 -3.99
N GLU A 83 -9.18 7.19 -4.00
CA GLU A 83 -8.09 7.63 -3.13
C GLU A 83 -7.79 9.12 -3.34
N ARG A 84 -7.70 9.57 -4.60
CA ARG A 84 -7.52 10.99 -4.94
C ARG A 84 -8.65 11.87 -4.41
N ALA A 85 -9.91 11.47 -4.59
CA ALA A 85 -11.06 12.21 -4.10
C ALA A 85 -11.06 12.31 -2.57
N ALA A 86 -10.75 11.20 -1.87
CA ALA A 86 -10.56 11.18 -0.43
C ALA A 86 -9.47 12.17 0.02
N ARG A 87 -8.35 12.24 -0.70
CA ARG A 87 -7.28 13.21 -0.44
C ARG A 87 -7.76 14.65 -0.64
N ILE A 88 -8.42 14.97 -1.75
CA ILE A 88 -9.00 16.30 -2.00
C ILE A 88 -9.91 16.72 -0.83
N HIS A 89 -10.77 15.81 -0.37
CA HIS A 89 -11.69 16.07 0.74
C HIS A 89 -10.97 16.54 2.01
N LEU A 90 -9.75 16.05 2.27
CA LEU A 90 -8.96 16.43 3.45
C LEU A 90 -8.51 17.90 3.42
N TRP A 91 -8.35 18.52 2.25
CA TRP A 91 -7.85 19.90 2.10
C TRP A 91 -8.90 20.91 1.67
N GLY A 92 -9.95 20.45 0.99
CA GLY A 92 -11.04 21.28 0.50
C GLY A 92 -12.24 20.39 0.31
N ARG A 93 -13.20 20.46 1.24
CA ARG A 93 -14.43 19.66 1.15
C ARG A 93 -15.15 19.99 -0.16
N TYR A 94 -15.56 18.97 -0.89
CA TYR A 94 -16.62 19.08 -1.88
C TYR A 94 -17.97 18.72 -1.23
N PRO A 95 -19.11 19.22 -1.78
CA PRO A 95 -20.44 18.78 -1.39
C PRO A 95 -20.58 17.26 -1.51
N THR A 96 -20.95 16.58 -0.43
CA THR A 96 -21.18 15.13 -0.46
C THR A 96 -22.47 14.81 -1.22
N GLY A 97 -22.51 13.68 -1.92
CA GLY A 97 -23.66 13.23 -2.72
C GLY A 97 -23.75 13.84 -4.11
N ASP A 98 -22.78 14.68 -4.50
CA ASP A 98 -22.78 15.39 -5.78
C ASP A 98 -21.66 14.85 -6.69
N THR A 99 -22.07 14.04 -7.68
CA THR A 99 -21.14 13.43 -8.66
C THR A 99 -20.42 14.47 -9.49
N GLU A 100 -21.10 15.54 -9.89
CA GLU A 100 -20.51 16.61 -10.68
C GLU A 100 -19.50 17.40 -9.86
N ALA A 101 -19.76 17.61 -8.57
CA ALA A 101 -18.79 18.25 -7.68
C ALA A 101 -17.52 17.39 -7.49
N VAL A 102 -17.67 16.07 -7.29
CA VAL A 102 -16.52 15.14 -7.20
C VAL A 102 -15.73 15.12 -8.51
N ARG A 103 -16.42 15.01 -9.65
CA ARG A 103 -15.82 15.01 -10.99
C ARG A 103 -15.08 16.32 -11.26
N ALA A 104 -15.69 17.47 -10.96
CA ALA A 104 -15.08 18.78 -11.13
C ALA A 104 -13.81 18.94 -10.28
N ALA A 105 -13.86 18.51 -9.01
CA ALA A 105 -12.72 18.57 -8.11
C ALA A 105 -11.56 17.66 -8.58
N LEU A 106 -11.88 16.46 -9.07
CA LEU A 106 -10.89 15.56 -9.67
C LEU A 106 -10.30 16.15 -10.96
N LEU A 107 -11.13 16.74 -11.82
CA LEU A 107 -10.67 17.38 -13.05
C LEU A 107 -9.73 18.55 -12.76
N GLU A 108 -10.10 19.45 -11.86
CA GLU A 108 -9.25 20.57 -11.41
C GLU A 108 -7.90 20.05 -10.91
N HIS A 109 -7.91 18.99 -10.10
CA HIS A 109 -6.70 18.37 -9.60
C HIS A 109 -5.81 17.81 -10.73
N HIS A 110 -6.38 17.12 -11.71
CA HIS A 110 -5.62 16.54 -12.83
C HIS A 110 -5.02 17.64 -13.73
N VAL A 111 -5.81 18.68 -14.03
CA VAL A 111 -5.35 19.86 -14.77
C VAL A 111 -4.18 20.53 -14.07
N ALA A 112 -4.26 20.74 -12.75
CA ALA A 112 -3.18 21.34 -11.96
C ALA A 112 -1.86 20.53 -11.99
N ARG A 113 -1.92 19.25 -12.38
CA ARG A 113 -0.76 18.35 -12.47
C ARG A 113 -0.34 18.03 -13.90
N ASN A 114 -1.00 18.64 -14.89
CA ASN A 114 -0.80 18.32 -16.29
C ASN A 114 -1.01 16.81 -16.59
N GLU A 115 -1.97 16.20 -15.88
CA GLU A 115 -2.41 14.83 -16.04
C GLU A 115 -3.77 14.85 -16.76
N SER A 116 -4.06 13.86 -17.61
CA SER A 116 -5.40 13.70 -18.19
C SER A 116 -6.25 12.83 -17.26
N LEU A 117 -7.52 13.19 -17.14
CA LEU A 117 -8.51 12.34 -16.48
C LEU A 117 -9.03 11.34 -17.53
N PRO A 118 -9.09 10.03 -17.22
CA PRO A 118 -9.66 9.07 -18.16
C PRO A 118 -11.12 9.40 -18.46
N GLU A 119 -11.56 9.10 -19.69
CA GLU A 119 -12.98 9.06 -20.02
C GLU A 119 -13.58 7.81 -19.37
N LEU A 120 -14.56 8.01 -18.50
CA LEU A 120 -15.25 6.97 -17.76
C LEU A 120 -16.75 7.15 -17.96
N ASP A 121 -17.49 6.05 -17.98
CA ASP A 121 -18.95 6.08 -18.01
C ASP A 121 -19.56 6.65 -16.72
N ASP A 122 -20.86 6.93 -16.78
CA ASP A 122 -21.59 7.55 -15.67
C ASP A 122 -21.72 6.61 -14.46
N ASP A 123 -21.75 5.29 -14.66
CA ASP A 123 -21.88 4.29 -13.58
C ASP A 123 -20.58 4.16 -12.78
N VAL A 124 -19.43 4.24 -13.46
CA VAL A 124 -18.10 4.32 -12.86
C VAL A 124 -17.96 5.63 -12.08
N TRP A 125 -18.42 6.77 -12.64
CA TRP A 125 -18.45 8.04 -11.92
C TRP A 125 -19.33 8.00 -10.68
N HIS A 126 -20.50 7.35 -10.78
CA HIS A 126 -21.38 7.12 -9.65
C HIS A 126 -20.70 6.29 -8.57
N THR A 127 -20.02 5.21 -8.96
CA THR A 127 -19.25 4.34 -8.05
C THR A 127 -18.13 5.09 -7.33
N ILE A 128 -17.35 5.90 -8.05
CA ILE A 128 -16.29 6.73 -7.48
C ILE A 128 -16.88 7.71 -6.45
N THR A 129 -17.96 8.38 -6.83
CA THR A 129 -18.65 9.36 -5.97
C THR A 129 -19.16 8.73 -4.69
N LEU A 130 -19.88 7.60 -4.80
CA LEU A 130 -20.41 6.86 -3.66
C LEU A 130 -19.31 6.48 -2.67
N ARG A 131 -18.18 5.96 -3.17
CA ARG A 131 -17.03 5.55 -2.36
C ARG A 131 -16.32 6.75 -1.71
N ALA A 132 -16.13 7.83 -2.46
CA ALA A 132 -15.53 9.06 -1.94
C ALA A 132 -16.40 9.72 -0.86
N ASP A 133 -17.73 9.67 -1.02
CA ASP A 133 -18.69 10.15 -0.02
C ASP A 133 -18.67 9.32 1.27
N ARG A 134 -18.51 7.99 1.16
CA ARG A 134 -18.35 7.12 2.34
C ARG A 134 -17.12 7.55 3.14
N PHE A 135 -16.01 7.87 2.47
CA PHE A 135 -14.81 8.41 3.12
C PHE A 135 -15.12 9.73 3.83
N ALA A 136 -15.70 10.69 3.12
CA ALA A 136 -16.07 12.00 3.67
C ALA A 136 -16.93 11.88 4.94
N ARG A 137 -17.94 11.00 4.92
CA ARG A 137 -18.80 10.74 6.08
C ARG A 137 -18.06 10.04 7.22
N SER A 138 -17.09 9.17 6.95
CA SER A 138 -16.27 8.50 7.97
C SER A 138 -15.24 9.43 8.62
N TRP A 139 -14.70 10.35 7.82
CA TRP A 139 -13.75 11.36 8.28
C TRP A 139 -14.41 12.35 9.25
N GLY A 140 -15.61 12.83 8.91
CA GLY A 140 -16.37 13.75 9.75
C GLY A 140 -15.84 15.19 9.73
N GLU A 141 -16.04 15.93 10.83
CA GLU A 141 -15.50 17.28 10.98
C GLU A 141 -13.99 17.27 11.26
N PRO A 142 -13.18 18.11 10.56
CA PRO A 142 -11.75 18.16 10.78
C PRO A 142 -11.50 18.51 12.25
N LYS A 143 -10.86 17.59 12.98
CA LYS A 143 -10.43 17.87 14.33
C LYS A 143 -9.17 18.73 14.23
N HIS A 144 -9.26 20.00 14.65
CA HIS A 144 -8.16 20.97 14.64
C HIS A 144 -6.89 20.56 15.40
N GLN A 145 -6.84 19.37 16.00
CA GLN A 145 -5.76 18.88 16.84
C GLN A 145 -4.86 17.84 16.14
N VAL A 146 -5.19 17.42 14.92
CA VAL A 146 -4.42 16.42 14.17
C VAL A 146 -3.83 17.05 12.91
N GLU A 147 -2.52 16.94 12.75
CA GLU A 147 -1.81 17.28 11.52
C GLU A 147 -2.00 16.13 10.53
N VAL A 148 -2.46 16.46 9.32
CA VAL A 148 -2.76 15.49 8.26
C VAL A 148 -1.70 15.61 7.18
N HIS A 149 -0.95 14.53 6.99
CA HIS A 149 -0.01 14.35 5.89
C HIS A 149 -0.57 13.31 4.94
N VAL A 150 -0.53 13.59 3.64
CA VAL A 150 -1.09 12.69 2.62
C VAL A 150 0.01 12.35 1.64
N GLY A 151 0.13 11.07 1.30
CA GLY A 151 1.20 10.61 0.42
C GLY A 151 2.58 10.81 1.03
N GLU A 152 2.71 10.69 2.36
CA GLU A 152 3.97 10.91 3.05
C GLU A 152 4.98 9.83 2.63
N GLN A 153 6.12 10.26 2.10
CA GLN A 153 7.19 9.36 1.70
C GLN A 153 8.07 9.00 2.89
N LEU A 154 8.16 7.71 3.18
CA LEU A 154 9.08 7.15 4.16
C LEU A 154 10.25 6.51 3.42
N ILE A 155 11.47 6.93 3.75
CA ILE A 155 12.71 6.49 3.09
C ILE A 155 13.66 5.96 4.15
N VAL A 156 14.10 4.71 4.00
CA VAL A 156 15.05 4.05 4.91
C VAL A 156 16.32 3.71 4.13
N PRO A 157 17.37 4.53 4.25
CA PRO A 157 18.67 4.20 3.67
C PRO A 157 19.36 3.11 4.51
N LEU A 158 19.85 2.06 3.85
CA LEU A 158 20.55 0.94 4.48
C LEU A 158 21.91 0.70 3.82
N ALA A 159 22.77 -0.01 4.55
CA ALA A 159 24.11 -0.42 4.12
C ALA A 159 24.90 0.70 3.40
N PRO A 160 25.26 1.80 4.08
CA PRO A 160 26.03 2.88 3.45
C PRO A 160 27.34 2.35 2.88
N SER A 161 27.62 2.71 1.63
CA SER A 161 28.88 2.41 0.95
C SER A 161 30.01 3.34 1.43
N ALA A 162 31.24 3.03 1.06
CA ALA A 162 32.40 3.87 1.37
C ALA A 162 32.31 5.29 0.75
N SER A 163 31.54 5.45 -0.33
CA SER A 163 31.28 6.75 -0.98
C SER A 163 30.14 7.54 -0.31
N GLY A 164 29.53 7.01 0.75
CA GLY A 164 28.43 7.64 1.48
C GLY A 164 27.06 7.47 0.82
N VAL A 165 26.99 6.82 -0.34
CA VAL A 165 25.72 6.45 -1.00
C VAL A 165 25.15 5.21 -0.31
N PRO A 166 23.85 5.15 0.02
CA PRO A 166 23.24 3.93 0.55
C PRO A 166 23.39 2.80 -0.48
N GLY A 167 23.67 1.58 -0.01
CA GLY A 167 23.64 0.39 -0.87
C GLY A 167 22.21 -0.05 -1.17
N VAL A 168 21.29 0.19 -0.24
CA VAL A 168 19.87 -0.12 -0.39
C VAL A 168 19.03 1.07 0.08
N VAL A 169 17.91 1.32 -0.61
CA VAL A 169 16.88 2.26 -0.17
C VAL A 169 15.54 1.54 -0.12
N LEU A 170 14.96 1.42 1.08
CA LEU A 170 13.56 1.05 1.22
C LEU A 170 12.70 2.31 1.10
N LYS A 171 11.60 2.22 0.36
CA LYS A 171 10.65 3.32 0.18
C LYS A 171 9.23 2.84 0.40
N GLY A 172 8.43 3.64 1.06
CA GLY A 172 6.98 3.53 1.00
C GLY A 172 6.32 4.89 1.02
N ILE A 173 5.06 4.90 0.62
CA ILE A 173 4.21 6.09 0.61
C ILE A 173 3.00 5.72 1.45
N THR A 174 2.73 6.46 2.51
CA THR A 174 1.50 6.26 3.28
C THR A 174 0.36 7.01 2.59
N ASP A 175 -0.85 6.44 2.60
CA ASP A 175 -1.99 7.16 2.04
C ASP A 175 -2.31 8.39 2.87
N ILE A 176 -2.50 8.19 4.18
CA ILE A 176 -2.70 9.25 5.16
C ILE A 176 -1.89 8.93 6.41
N SER A 177 -1.12 9.92 6.87
CA SER A 177 -0.35 9.91 8.11
C SER A 177 -0.86 11.04 9.00
N LEU A 178 -1.18 10.69 10.25
CA LEU A 178 -1.90 11.55 11.19
C LEU A 178 -1.06 11.75 12.43
N GLY A 179 -0.49 12.95 12.56
CA GLY A 179 0.37 13.33 13.68
C GLY A 179 -0.33 14.27 14.65
N THR A 180 0.18 14.38 15.87
CA THR A 180 -0.20 15.49 16.77
C THR A 180 0.63 16.73 16.44
N HIS A 181 0.03 17.92 16.57
CA HIS A 181 0.63 19.23 16.23
C HIS A 181 1.82 19.65 17.15
N VAL A 182 2.50 18.70 17.81
CA VAL A 182 3.61 19.01 18.70
C VAL A 182 4.86 19.25 17.85
N ALA A 183 4.94 20.46 17.32
CA ALA A 183 5.93 20.95 16.36
C ALA A 183 7.42 20.86 16.81
N GLN A 184 7.70 20.30 17.99
CA GLN A 184 9.02 20.34 18.61
C GLN A 184 9.53 18.97 19.10
N SER A 185 8.74 17.89 18.99
CA SER A 185 9.27 16.56 19.26
C SER A 185 9.80 15.93 17.98
N PRO A 186 11.07 15.45 17.94
CA PRO A 186 11.54 14.58 16.87
C PRO A 186 10.83 13.22 16.86
N HIS A 187 9.99 12.94 17.86
CA HIS A 187 9.25 11.69 18.06
C HIS A 187 7.76 12.00 18.00
N ARG A 188 7.22 12.26 16.80
CA ARG A 188 5.78 12.51 16.63
C ARG A 188 5.06 11.17 16.58
N PRO A 189 4.21 10.83 17.57
CA PRO A 189 3.35 9.66 17.42
C PRO A 189 2.46 9.91 16.21
N ARG A 190 2.53 8.99 15.25
CA ARG A 190 1.73 9.03 14.03
C ARG A 190 0.78 7.84 14.00
N ALA A 191 -0.43 8.07 13.53
CA ALA A 191 -1.32 7.01 13.09
C ALA A 191 -1.30 6.94 11.56
N ILE A 192 -1.20 5.73 11.02
CA ILE A 192 -1.21 5.51 9.57
C ILE A 192 -2.57 4.95 9.17
N LEU A 193 -3.18 5.54 8.15
CA LEU A 193 -4.42 5.06 7.58
C LEU A 193 -4.19 4.73 6.11
N GLU A 194 -4.26 3.45 5.78
CA GLU A 194 -4.28 2.93 4.41
C GLU A 194 -5.70 3.01 3.86
N LEU A 195 -5.85 3.45 2.61
CA LEU A 195 -7.13 3.56 1.93
C LEU A 195 -7.28 2.42 0.92
N LYS A 196 -8.43 1.75 0.96
CA LYS A 196 -8.85 0.76 -0.02
C LYS A 196 -10.16 1.19 -0.65
N SER A 197 -10.19 1.26 -1.97
CA SER A 197 -11.42 1.56 -2.70
C SER A 197 -12.38 0.37 -2.79
N GLY A 198 -11.88 -0.85 -2.60
CA GLY A 198 -12.65 -2.09 -2.63
C GLY A 198 -13.07 -2.56 -1.24
N ARG A 199 -13.28 -3.88 -1.12
CA ARG A 199 -13.55 -4.58 0.14
C ARG A 199 -12.32 -4.56 1.04
N THR A 200 -12.57 -4.71 2.34
CA THR A 200 -11.50 -4.95 3.30
C THR A 200 -10.77 -6.24 2.90
N PRO A 201 -9.44 -6.24 2.75
CA PRO A 201 -8.73 -7.47 2.44
C PRO A 201 -8.93 -8.49 3.57
N TRP A 202 -9.09 -9.77 3.22
CA TRP A 202 -9.29 -10.85 4.19
C TRP A 202 -8.18 -10.93 5.25
N ASN A 203 -6.98 -10.44 4.92
CA ASN A 203 -5.87 -10.31 5.84
C ASN A 203 -5.14 -8.95 5.67
N PRO A 204 -5.58 -7.87 6.35
CA PRO A 204 -4.90 -6.58 6.28
C PRO A 204 -3.53 -6.59 6.98
N PHE A 205 -3.18 -7.70 7.65
CA PHE A 205 -1.97 -7.82 8.47
C PHE A 205 -0.70 -7.60 7.66
N ASN A 206 -0.64 -8.08 6.41
CA ASN A 206 0.57 -7.93 5.59
C ASN A 206 0.85 -6.46 5.25
N GLU A 207 -0.19 -5.72 4.88
CA GLU A 207 -0.08 -4.31 4.50
C GLU A 207 0.19 -3.41 5.71
N THR A 208 -0.53 -3.66 6.80
CA THR A 208 -0.39 -2.86 8.01
C THR A 208 0.91 -3.16 8.74
N SER A 209 1.40 -4.41 8.73
CA SER A 209 2.73 -4.76 9.25
C SER A 209 3.85 -4.07 8.48
N TRP A 210 3.71 -3.92 7.16
CA TRP A 210 4.65 -3.14 6.35
C TRP A 210 4.78 -1.70 6.85
N TYR A 211 3.66 -0.99 7.06
CA TYR A 211 3.73 0.38 7.57
C TYR A 211 4.21 0.47 9.02
N GLN A 212 3.87 -0.51 9.87
CA GLN A 212 4.44 -0.59 11.22
C GLN A 212 5.96 -0.68 11.18
N PHE A 213 6.50 -1.56 10.35
CA PHE A 213 7.94 -1.71 10.13
C PHE A 213 8.55 -0.44 9.51
N LEU A 214 7.96 0.08 8.43
CA LEU A 214 8.56 1.15 7.66
C LEU A 214 8.64 2.46 8.46
N VAL A 215 7.61 2.78 9.23
CA VAL A 215 7.64 3.92 10.17
C VAL A 215 8.68 3.68 11.26
N ALA A 216 8.70 2.47 11.85
CA ALA A 216 9.70 2.11 12.84
C ALA A 216 11.14 2.26 12.33
N ALA A 217 11.41 1.82 11.11
CA ALA A 217 12.72 1.87 10.49
C ALA A 217 13.11 3.31 10.11
N ALA A 218 12.16 4.12 9.64
CA ALA A 218 12.41 5.52 9.26
C ALA A 218 12.62 6.44 10.47
N ASP A 219 11.82 6.27 11.53
CA ASP A 219 11.79 7.20 12.67
C ASP A 219 12.52 6.68 13.91
N GLY A 220 12.75 5.37 14.00
CA GLY A 220 13.18 4.69 15.23
C GLY A 220 12.04 4.39 16.22
N PHE A 221 10.80 4.74 15.89
CA PHE A 221 9.62 4.58 16.73
C PHE A 221 8.49 3.92 15.95
N ALA A 222 7.77 3.01 16.59
CA ALA A 222 6.61 2.40 15.95
C ALA A 222 5.49 3.45 15.79
N PRO A 223 4.63 3.35 14.76
CA PRO A 223 3.43 4.18 14.71
C PRO A 223 2.57 3.89 15.95
N HIS A 224 1.76 4.85 16.37
CA HIS A 224 0.85 4.65 17.49
C HIS A 224 -0.30 3.71 17.11
N ARG A 225 -0.80 3.83 15.87
CA ARG A 225 -1.85 2.98 15.30
C ARG A 225 -1.65 2.83 13.80
N VAL A 226 -2.13 1.72 13.26
CA VAL A 226 -2.28 1.54 11.82
C VAL A 226 -3.68 1.01 11.54
N GLY A 227 -4.37 1.61 10.59
CA GLY A 227 -5.71 1.20 10.20
C GLY A 227 -5.83 1.05 8.70
N VAL A 228 -6.78 0.21 8.26
CA VAL A 228 -7.22 0.13 6.87
C VAL A 228 -8.65 0.61 6.79
N TRP A 229 -8.90 1.63 5.99
CA TRP A 229 -10.27 2.04 5.66
C TRP A 229 -10.64 1.53 4.26
N ALA A 230 -11.77 0.83 4.16
CA ALA A 230 -12.30 0.26 2.93
C ALA A 230 -13.61 0.93 2.52
N ALA A 231 -13.70 1.32 1.25
CA ALA A 231 -14.84 2.06 0.71
C ALA A 231 -16.02 1.16 0.31
N ALA A 232 -15.79 -0.13 0.05
CA ALA A 232 -16.82 -1.10 -0.33
C ALA A 232 -16.92 -2.25 0.70
N PRO A 233 -17.43 -1.97 1.91
CA PRO A 233 -17.54 -2.99 2.96
C PRO A 233 -18.48 -4.14 2.58
N ASP A 234 -18.32 -5.30 3.22
CA ASP A 234 -19.16 -6.50 3.02
C ASP A 234 -20.64 -6.32 3.44
N HIS A 235 -20.95 -5.17 4.04
CA HIS A 235 -22.27 -4.78 4.52
C HIS A 235 -22.55 -3.35 4.07
N ASP A 236 -23.82 -2.94 3.93
CA ASP A 236 -24.26 -1.60 3.52
C ASP A 236 -23.93 -0.50 4.55
N SER A 237 -22.65 -0.32 4.90
CA SER A 237 -22.19 0.75 5.78
C SER A 237 -22.11 2.07 4.99
N PRO A 238 -22.81 3.12 5.43
CA PRO A 238 -22.74 4.43 4.79
C PRO A 238 -21.39 5.15 5.03
N HIS A 239 -20.50 4.58 5.86
CA HIS A 239 -19.20 5.16 6.26
C HIS A 239 -17.99 4.34 5.79
N GLY A 240 -18.20 3.31 4.96
CA GLY A 240 -17.17 2.31 4.72
C GLY A 240 -16.88 1.45 5.97
N GLU A 241 -15.79 0.71 5.94
CA GLU A 241 -15.31 -0.09 7.07
C GLU A 241 -13.91 0.35 7.47
N LEU A 242 -13.66 0.42 8.77
CA LEU A 242 -12.35 0.72 9.32
C LEU A 242 -11.89 -0.47 10.17
N VAL A 243 -10.79 -1.07 9.77
CA VAL A 243 -10.11 -2.11 10.55
C VAL A 243 -8.91 -1.50 11.25
N ASP A 244 -9.02 -1.35 12.56
CA ASP A 244 -7.89 -1.00 13.41
C ASP A 244 -6.97 -2.20 13.55
N THR A 245 -5.68 -2.01 13.23
CA THR A 245 -4.67 -3.06 13.39
C THR A 245 -3.75 -2.71 14.54
N PRO A 246 -3.75 -3.53 15.62
CA PRO A 246 -2.88 -3.30 16.76
C PRO A 246 -1.42 -3.27 16.35
N VAL A 247 -0.73 -2.18 16.69
CA VAL A 247 0.72 -2.11 16.54
C VAL A 247 1.34 -3.03 17.56
N ASN A 248 2.08 -4.03 17.10
CA ASN A 248 2.68 -5.01 18.00
C ASN A 248 4.08 -5.44 17.54
N PRO A 249 4.98 -5.75 18.49
CA PRO A 249 6.35 -6.18 18.21
C PRO A 249 6.46 -7.35 17.22
N GLY A 250 5.54 -8.33 17.31
CA GLY A 250 5.55 -9.52 16.47
C GLY A 250 5.31 -9.22 14.99
N SER A 251 4.43 -8.25 14.70
CA SER A 251 4.12 -7.79 13.34
C SER A 251 5.32 -7.08 12.72
N ILE A 252 5.94 -6.18 13.49
CA ILE A 252 7.16 -5.48 13.08
C ILE A 252 8.27 -6.49 12.81
N ALA A 253 8.53 -7.43 13.72
CA ALA A 253 9.57 -8.44 13.54
C ALA A 253 9.29 -9.37 12.33
N THR A 254 8.02 -9.69 12.07
CA THR A 254 7.63 -10.49 10.90
C THR A 254 7.86 -9.74 9.60
N ALA A 255 7.45 -8.46 9.54
CA ALA A 255 7.75 -7.60 8.41
C ALA A 255 9.26 -7.42 8.21
N THR A 256 10.05 -7.23 9.27
CA THR A 256 11.52 -7.17 9.19
C THR A 256 12.10 -8.42 8.51
N ARG A 257 11.69 -9.62 8.93
CA ARG A 257 12.17 -10.87 8.31
C ARG A 257 11.80 -10.95 6.83
N TRP A 258 10.56 -10.61 6.47
CA TRP A 258 10.14 -10.55 5.07
C TRP A 258 10.96 -9.56 4.23
N VAL A 259 11.33 -8.43 4.82
CA VAL A 259 12.22 -7.46 4.16
C VAL A 259 13.62 -8.02 4.01
N CYS A 260 14.18 -8.65 5.06
CA CYS A 260 15.49 -9.32 4.99
C CYS A 260 15.52 -10.39 3.90
N ASP A 261 14.51 -11.25 3.81
CA ASP A 261 14.40 -12.27 2.76
C ASP A 261 14.38 -11.64 1.36
N ALA A 262 13.57 -10.58 1.17
CA ALA A 262 13.52 -9.85 -0.09
C ALA A 262 14.84 -9.14 -0.43
N LEU A 263 15.56 -8.63 0.57
CA LEU A 263 16.87 -8.02 0.40
C LEU A 263 17.88 -9.02 -0.17
N LEU A 264 17.97 -10.19 0.43
CA LEU A 264 18.86 -11.25 -0.04
C LEU A 264 18.51 -11.68 -1.48
N LEU A 265 17.21 -11.88 -1.75
CA LEU A 265 16.73 -12.23 -3.08
C LEU A 265 17.06 -11.16 -4.13
N VAL A 266 16.86 -9.87 -3.84
CA VAL A 266 17.20 -8.82 -4.81
C VAL A 266 18.70 -8.70 -5.03
N GLY A 267 19.52 -8.97 -3.99
CA GLY A 267 20.97 -8.99 -4.09
C GLY A 267 21.49 -10.09 -5.01
N ASP A 268 20.96 -11.31 -4.85
CA ASP A 268 21.26 -12.45 -5.72
C ASP A 268 20.89 -12.14 -7.18
N LEU A 269 19.68 -11.60 -7.40
CA LEU A 269 19.21 -11.22 -8.73
C LEU A 269 20.07 -10.11 -9.35
N ALA A 270 20.43 -9.08 -8.59
CA ALA A 270 21.28 -7.98 -9.04
C ALA A 270 22.70 -8.45 -9.40
N SER A 271 23.16 -9.52 -8.74
CA SER A 271 24.43 -10.22 -9.01
C SER A 271 24.35 -11.23 -10.16
N GLY A 272 23.16 -11.41 -10.78
CA GLY A 272 22.97 -12.23 -11.97
C GLY A 272 22.44 -13.64 -11.72
N ALA A 273 21.97 -13.95 -10.51
CA ALA A 273 21.26 -15.20 -10.25
C ALA A 273 19.99 -15.31 -11.12
N LYS A 274 19.62 -16.54 -11.50
CA LYS A 274 18.36 -16.79 -12.21
C LYS A 274 17.20 -16.66 -11.22
N PRO A 275 16.12 -15.94 -11.57
CA PRO A 275 14.97 -15.83 -10.68
C PRO A 275 14.24 -17.17 -10.53
N GLU A 276 13.88 -17.49 -9.28
CA GLU A 276 13.06 -18.65 -8.95
C GLU A 276 11.61 -18.47 -9.42
N GLU A 277 10.98 -19.56 -9.84
CA GLU A 277 9.56 -19.64 -10.18
C GLU A 277 8.77 -20.24 -9.02
N ARG A 278 7.72 -19.55 -8.59
CA ARG A 278 6.80 -20.02 -7.54
C ARG A 278 5.37 -19.98 -8.07
N PRO A 279 4.73 -21.14 -8.33
CA PRO A 279 3.36 -21.18 -8.81
C PRO A 279 2.42 -20.61 -7.74
N SER A 280 1.46 -19.77 -8.15
CA SER A 280 0.43 -19.21 -7.27
C SER A 280 -0.79 -18.75 -8.08
N ALA A 281 -1.88 -18.38 -7.39
CA ALA A 281 -3.06 -17.77 -8.04
C ALA A 281 -2.71 -16.51 -8.84
N LEU A 282 -1.60 -15.85 -8.49
CA LEU A 282 -1.08 -14.66 -9.16
C LEU A 282 -0.46 -14.94 -10.54
N CYS A 283 -0.25 -16.20 -10.92
CA CYS A 283 0.30 -16.55 -12.23
C CYS A 283 -0.59 -16.05 -13.39
N ARG A 284 -1.90 -15.91 -13.18
CA ARG A 284 -2.86 -15.47 -14.22
C ARG A 284 -2.60 -14.06 -14.72
N SER A 285 -2.10 -13.17 -13.87
CA SER A 285 -1.82 -11.77 -14.15
C SER A 285 -0.32 -11.46 -14.30
N CYS A 286 0.54 -12.49 -14.27
CA CYS A 286 1.97 -12.30 -14.45
C CYS A 286 2.27 -11.91 -15.92
N PRO A 287 3.03 -10.83 -16.19
CA PRO A 287 3.35 -10.43 -17.56
C PRO A 287 4.17 -11.48 -18.34
N ASP A 288 4.93 -12.31 -17.63
CA ASP A 288 5.72 -13.38 -18.22
C ASP A 288 5.01 -14.75 -18.23
N ARG A 289 3.70 -14.76 -17.95
CA ARG A 289 2.87 -15.98 -17.92
C ARG A 289 3.06 -16.88 -19.14
N HIS A 290 3.11 -16.28 -20.33
CA HIS A 290 3.19 -17.00 -21.60
C HIS A 290 4.52 -17.74 -21.83
N ARG A 291 5.56 -17.48 -21.03
CA ARG A 291 6.88 -18.12 -21.11
C ARG A 291 7.26 -18.89 -19.84
N CYS A 292 6.42 -18.84 -18.80
CA CYS A 292 6.71 -19.38 -17.48
C CYS A 292 6.06 -20.75 -17.32
N PRO A 293 6.83 -21.86 -17.22
CA PRO A 293 6.28 -23.19 -17.02
C PRO A 293 5.36 -23.30 -15.80
N SER A 294 5.74 -22.68 -14.67
CA SER A 294 4.91 -22.68 -13.46
C SER A 294 3.54 -22.03 -13.63
N ALA A 295 3.36 -21.15 -14.61
CA ALA A 295 2.07 -20.51 -14.85
C ALA A 295 1.04 -21.42 -15.56
N HIS A 296 1.50 -22.55 -16.08
CA HIS A 296 0.67 -23.57 -16.74
C HIS A 296 0.41 -24.80 -15.87
N VAL A 297 1.07 -24.89 -14.70
CA VAL A 297 0.75 -25.90 -13.70
C VAL A 297 -0.54 -25.47 -13.03
N GLY A 298 -1.66 -26.06 -13.44
CA GLY A 298 -2.95 -25.83 -12.80
C GLY A 298 -2.84 -26.14 -11.32
N LEU A 299 -2.75 -25.12 -10.48
CA LEU A 299 -2.82 -25.31 -9.04
C LEU A 299 -4.25 -25.70 -8.72
N ALA A 300 -4.46 -27.00 -8.46
CA ALA A 300 -5.60 -27.43 -7.69
C ALA A 300 -5.40 -26.85 -6.29
N LEU A 301 -6.05 -25.72 -6.01
CA LEU A 301 -6.08 -25.15 -4.67
C LEU A 301 -6.69 -26.23 -3.74
N PRO A 302 -6.00 -26.65 -2.66
CA PRO A 302 -6.53 -27.68 -1.78
C PRO A 302 -7.74 -27.12 -1.03
N GLY A 303 -8.93 -27.62 -1.37
CA GLY A 303 -10.22 -27.13 -0.89
C GLY A 303 -10.99 -26.44 -2.02
N GLY A 304 -12.07 -27.07 -2.46
CA GLY A 304 -13.04 -26.47 -3.38
C GLY A 304 -13.51 -25.11 -2.87
N ASP A 305 -13.85 -24.24 -3.81
CA ASP A 305 -14.33 -22.88 -3.54
C ASP A 305 -13.39 -22.09 -2.62
N ALA A 306 -12.11 -22.01 -2.97
CA ALA A 306 -11.38 -20.80 -2.59
C ALA A 306 -12.25 -19.65 -3.13
N PRO A 307 -12.76 -18.73 -2.28
CA PRO A 307 -13.61 -17.67 -2.76
C PRO A 307 -12.78 -16.99 -3.81
N THR A 308 -13.22 -17.13 -5.06
CA THR A 308 -12.70 -16.34 -6.15
C THR A 308 -12.67 -14.91 -5.62
N ASP A 309 -13.70 -14.48 -4.87
CA ASP A 309 -14.04 -13.19 -4.24
C ASP A 309 -12.96 -12.46 -3.45
N ALA A 310 -11.90 -13.11 -2.97
CA ALA A 310 -10.76 -12.35 -2.44
C ALA A 310 -9.97 -11.62 -3.55
N PHE A 311 -10.11 -12.11 -4.79
CA PHE A 311 -9.67 -11.49 -6.04
C PHE A 311 -10.66 -11.79 -7.20
N ALA A 312 -11.94 -12.08 -6.93
CA ALA A 312 -12.96 -12.21 -7.95
C ALA A 312 -13.40 -10.79 -8.13
N PHE A 313 -13.03 -10.29 -9.29
CA PHE A 313 -14.02 -9.64 -10.11
C PHE A 313 -15.24 -10.57 -10.11
N ASP A 314 -16.36 -10.15 -9.52
CA ASP A 314 -17.65 -10.80 -9.78
C ASP A 314 -17.76 -10.84 -11.32
N GLU A 315 -17.52 -12.00 -11.93
CA GLU A 315 -17.67 -12.17 -13.38
C GLU A 315 -19.14 -11.95 -13.77
N GLU A 316 -20.07 -12.00 -12.81
CA GLU A 316 -21.48 -11.64 -12.99
C GLU A 316 -21.71 -10.15 -13.31
N ASP A 317 -20.76 -9.24 -13.06
CA ASP A 317 -20.86 -7.83 -13.48
C ASP A 317 -20.27 -7.57 -14.88
N LEU A 318 -19.55 -8.53 -15.48
CA LEU A 318 -18.95 -8.40 -16.82
C LEU A 318 -19.77 -9.08 -17.94
N ASP A 319 -20.68 -9.99 -17.59
CA ASP A 319 -21.49 -10.75 -18.56
C ASP A 319 -22.89 -10.14 -18.82
N ALA A 320 -23.14 -8.89 -18.40
CA ALA A 320 -24.40 -8.20 -18.70
C ALA A 320 -24.45 -7.50 -20.09
N GLU A 321 -23.34 -7.43 -20.83
CA GLU A 321 -23.32 -6.84 -22.19
C GLU A 321 -22.47 -7.66 -23.18
N ALA A 322 -22.93 -8.87 -23.50
CA ALA A 322 -22.53 -9.61 -24.71
C ALA A 322 -23.75 -10.01 -25.55
#